data_AF-A0A5E4LDB4-F1
#
_entry.id   AF-A0A5E4LDB4-F1
#
_cell.length_a   1.000
_cell.length_b   1.000
_cell.length_c   1.000
_cell.angle_alpha   90.00
_cell.angle_beta   90.00
_cell.angle_gamma   90.00
#
_symmetry.space_group_name_H-M   'P 1'
#
loop_
_entity.id
_entity.type
_entity.pdbx_description
1 polymer ?
#
loop_
_entity_poly.entity_id
_entity_poly.type
_entity_poly.pdbx_seq_one_letter_code
_entity_poly.pdbx_strand_id
1 'polypeptide(L)'
;MGKRSWKLVLAAASLFMLFAPLFAFADNNEKAWDVLRPVSELAKQFDPVVQWFLLTLSVAILAISVLAYRKSKSRRIALISFAFFIFSLKAVLKVLDLYVSTGNFFSASANDVADFLIMLSLFVAVFYRKSHEKFFERDSK
;
A
#
# COMPACT_ATOMS: atom_id res chain seq x y z
N MET A 1 21.00 -2.62 39.68
CA MET A 1 20.59 -2.44 38.27
C MET A 1 21.16 -3.58 37.44
N GLY A 2 20.29 -4.41 36.85
CA GLY A 2 20.65 -5.71 36.28
C GLY A 2 21.29 -5.64 34.89
N LYS A 3 22.18 -6.59 34.59
CA LYS A 3 22.92 -6.76 33.32
C LYS A 3 22.05 -6.73 32.05
N ARG A 4 20.73 -6.88 32.16
CA ARG A 4 19.77 -6.73 31.04
C ARG A 4 19.56 -5.28 30.58
N SER A 5 19.68 -4.30 31.48
CA SER A 5 19.49 -2.87 31.14
C SER A 5 20.58 -2.34 30.22
N TRP A 6 21.82 -2.84 30.35
CA TRP A 6 22.96 -2.40 29.54
C TRP A 6 22.87 -2.85 28.08
N LYS A 7 22.28 -4.02 27.82
CA LYS A 7 22.08 -4.51 26.44
C LYS A 7 21.09 -3.64 25.66
N LEU A 8 20.06 -3.12 26.34
CA LEU A 8 19.08 -2.22 25.73
C LEU A 8 19.68 -0.84 25.42
N VAL A 9 20.50 -0.31 26.33
CA VAL A 9 21.19 0.97 26.11
C VAL A 9 22.19 0.85 24.96
N LEU A 10 22.95 -0.25 24.90
CA LEU A 10 23.89 -0.49 23.80
C LEU A 10 23.18 -0.72 22.46
N ALA A 11 22.02 -1.40 22.44
CA ALA A 11 21.21 -1.58 21.23
C ALA A 11 20.58 -0.26 20.76
N ALA A 12 20.13 0.59 21.68
CA ALA A 12 19.61 1.92 21.34
C ALA A 12 20.73 2.84 20.83
N ALA A 13 21.92 2.78 21.45
CA ALA A 13 23.08 3.55 21.02
C ALA A 13 23.61 3.09 19.65
N SER A 14 23.60 1.79 19.35
CA SER A 14 24.00 1.28 18.04
C SER A 14 22.97 1.61 16.95
N LEU A 15 21.68 1.58 17.27
CA LEU A 15 20.63 2.05 16.36
C LEU A 15 20.77 3.56 16.09
N PHE A 16 21.05 4.35 17.12
CA PHE A 16 21.28 5.79 17.00
C PHE A 16 22.56 6.09 16.20
N MET A 17 23.66 5.35 16.39
CA MET A 17 24.89 5.51 15.62
C MET A 17 24.75 5.07 14.15
N LEU A 18 23.84 4.14 13.84
CA LEU A 18 23.54 3.78 12.45
C LEU A 18 22.70 4.87 11.74
N PHE A 19 21.91 5.65 12.49
CA PHE A 19 21.09 6.74 11.95
C PHE A 19 21.74 8.13 12.06
N ALA A 20 22.73 8.32 12.94
CA ALA A 20 23.45 9.59 13.09
C ALA A 20 24.09 10.12 11.78
N PRO A 21 24.63 9.28 10.87
CA PRO A 21 25.13 9.75 9.58
C PRO A 21 24.03 10.36 8.71
N LEU A 22 22.79 9.86 8.78
CA LEU A 22 21.66 10.41 8.01
C LEU A 22 21.33 11.85 8.40
N PHE A 23 21.61 12.25 9.64
CA PHE A 23 21.44 13.63 10.10
C PHE A 23 22.66 14.50 9.81
N ALA A 24 23.88 13.95 9.83
CA ALA A 24 25.11 14.69 9.52
C ALA A 24 25.26 15.02 8.02
N PHE A 25 24.63 14.25 7.12
CA PHE A 25 24.54 14.57 5.69
C PHE A 25 23.49 15.66 5.35
N ALA A 26 22.74 16.16 6.34
CA ALA A 26 21.66 17.13 6.10
C ALA A 26 22.14 18.58 5.95
N ASP A 27 23.35 18.92 6.44
CA ASP A 27 23.72 20.34 6.66
C ASP A 27 24.69 20.93 5.60
N ASN A 28 25.40 20.11 4.82
CA ASN A 28 26.48 20.61 3.94
C ASN A 28 26.30 20.31 2.44
N ASN A 29 25.18 19.72 2.03
CA ASN A 29 24.89 19.47 0.61
C ASN A 29 23.62 20.23 0.21
N GLU A 30 23.81 21.46 -0.27
CA GLU A 30 22.82 22.05 -1.15
C GLU A 30 22.57 21.05 -2.31
N LYS A 31 21.36 20.50 -2.37
CA LYS A 31 20.73 19.89 -3.57
C LYS A 31 21.05 18.44 -3.93
N ALA A 32 21.72 17.63 -3.10
CA ALA A 32 21.83 16.18 -3.39
C ALA A 32 20.46 15.46 -3.35
N TRP A 33 19.55 15.91 -2.48
CA TRP A 33 18.16 15.45 -2.43
C TRP A 33 17.26 16.11 -3.50
N ASP A 34 17.73 17.20 -4.12
CA ASP A 34 17.00 18.00 -5.11
C ASP A 34 17.22 17.49 -6.55
N VAL A 35 18.09 16.49 -6.73
CA VAL A 35 18.36 15.83 -8.03
C VAL A 35 17.08 15.26 -8.66
N LEU A 36 16.10 14.88 -7.84
CA LEU A 36 14.83 14.32 -8.29
C LEU A 36 13.76 15.38 -8.58
N ARG A 37 14.01 16.65 -8.28
CA ARG A 37 13.02 17.73 -8.49
C ARG A 37 12.61 17.91 -9.95
N PRO A 38 13.54 17.93 -10.94
CA PRO A 38 13.16 18.00 -12.35
C PRO A 38 12.28 16.82 -12.77
N VAL A 39 12.58 15.63 -12.24
CA VAL A 39 11.81 14.40 -12.52
C VAL A 39 10.41 14.49 -11.90
N SER A 40 10.29 15.01 -10.68
CA SER A 40 9.00 15.23 -10.02
C SER A 40 8.15 16.32 -10.71
N GLU A 41 8.78 17.36 -11.24
CA GLU A 41 8.11 18.42 -12.00
C GLU A 41 7.64 17.89 -13.36
N LEU A 42 8.43 17.05 -14.02
CA LEU A 42 8.02 16.33 -15.22
C LEU A 42 6.85 15.38 -14.93
N ALA A 43 6.90 14.66 -13.81
CA ALA A 43 5.81 13.77 -13.40
C ALA A 43 4.49 14.52 -13.16
N LYS A 44 4.54 15.75 -12.61
CA LYS A 44 3.35 16.60 -12.44
C LYS A 44 2.67 16.94 -13.76
N GLN A 45 3.42 17.08 -14.86
CA GLN A 45 2.84 17.38 -16.18
C GLN A 45 2.04 16.20 -16.73
N PHE A 46 2.49 14.97 -16.45
CA PHE A 46 1.83 13.74 -16.89
C PHE A 46 0.80 13.21 -15.89
N ASP A 47 0.71 13.78 -14.70
CA ASP A 47 -0.15 13.29 -13.62
C ASP A 47 -1.61 13.06 -14.04
N PRO A 48 -2.28 13.97 -14.78
CA PRO A 48 -3.66 13.73 -15.24
C PRO A 48 -3.79 12.49 -16.14
N VAL A 49 -2.86 12.33 -17.09
CA VAL A 49 -2.86 11.19 -18.03
C VAL A 49 -2.61 9.89 -17.28
N VAL A 50 -1.65 9.91 -16.35
CA VAL A 50 -1.30 8.77 -15.49
C VAL A 50 -2.50 8.37 -14.61
N GLN A 51 -3.22 9.33 -14.03
CA GLN A 51 -4.39 9.05 -13.20
C GLN A 51 -5.54 8.42 -14.00
N TRP A 52 -5.83 8.89 -15.22
CA TRP A 52 -6.82 8.28 -16.10
C TRP A 52 -6.44 6.86 -16.53
N PHE A 53 -5.16 6.64 -16.82
CA PHE A 53 -4.64 5.31 -17.12
C PHE A 53 -4.79 4.36 -15.92
N LEU A 54 -4.41 4.81 -14.73
CA LEU A 54 -4.56 4.08 -13.47
C LEU A 54 -6.01 3.74 -13.18
N LEU A 55 -6.94 4.67 -13.40
CA LEU A 55 -8.37 4.42 -13.26
C LEU A 55 -8.83 3.30 -14.19
N THR A 56 -8.50 3.40 -15.49
CA THR A 56 -8.88 2.40 -16.50
C THR A 56 -8.34 1.01 -16.13
N LEU A 57 -7.06 0.93 -15.77
CA LEU A 57 -6.41 -0.31 -15.37
C LEU A 57 -7.03 -0.88 -14.08
N SER A 58 -7.31 -0.03 -13.09
CA SER A 58 -7.91 -0.46 -11.82
C SER A 58 -9.30 -1.08 -12.01
N VAL A 59 -10.13 -0.48 -12.87
CA VAL A 59 -11.48 -0.97 -13.18
C VAL A 59 -11.41 -2.29 -13.94
N ALA A 60 -10.49 -2.42 -14.90
CA ALA A 60 -10.29 -3.66 -15.65
C ALA A 60 -9.87 -4.82 -14.73
N ILE A 61 -8.91 -4.59 -13.83
CA ILE A 61 -8.44 -5.60 -12.87
C ILE A 61 -9.55 -5.95 -11.87
N LEU A 62 -10.31 -4.97 -11.38
CA LEU A 62 -11.47 -5.20 -10.53
C LEU A 62 -12.48 -6.12 -11.22
N ALA A 63 -12.84 -5.84 -12.48
CA ALA A 63 -13.77 -6.67 -13.25
C ALA A 63 -13.28 -8.12 -13.37
N ILE A 64 -12.00 -8.33 -13.69
CA ILE A 64 -11.38 -9.65 -13.75
C ILE A 64 -11.44 -10.35 -12.39
N SER A 65 -11.14 -9.64 -11.31
CA SER A 65 -11.19 -10.21 -9.95
C SER A 65 -12.60 -10.65 -9.56
N VAL A 66 -13.62 -9.85 -9.90
CA VAL A 66 -15.03 -10.17 -9.63
C VAL A 66 -15.47 -11.39 -10.44
N LEU A 67 -15.04 -11.50 -11.70
CA LEU A 67 -15.27 -12.70 -12.51
C LEU A 67 -14.62 -13.95 -11.89
N ALA A 68 -13.38 -13.83 -11.42
CA ALA A 68 -12.67 -14.91 -10.73
C ALA A 68 -13.37 -15.30 -9.40
N TYR A 69 -13.92 -14.33 -8.67
CA TYR A 69 -14.71 -14.59 -7.47
C TYR A 69 -15.99 -15.34 -7.79
N ARG A 70 -16.73 -14.92 -8.83
CA ARG A 70 -17.97 -15.60 -9.26
C ARG A 70 -17.73 -17.07 -9.63
N LYS A 71 -16.59 -17.36 -10.27
CA LYS A 71 -16.22 -18.73 -10.67
C LYS A 71 -15.78 -19.61 -9.50
N SER A 72 -14.98 -19.08 -8.57
CA SER A 72 -14.39 -19.88 -7.49
C SER A 72 -15.18 -19.87 -6.18
N LYS A 73 -15.98 -18.82 -5.94
CA LYS A 73 -16.65 -18.48 -4.66
C LYS A 73 -15.72 -18.54 -3.44
N SER A 74 -14.42 -18.38 -3.64
CA SER A 74 -13.43 -18.49 -2.57
C SER A 74 -13.37 -17.19 -1.77
N ARG A 75 -13.42 -17.29 -0.44
CA ARG A 75 -13.24 -16.15 0.48
C ARG A 75 -11.90 -15.44 0.26
N ARG A 76 -10.85 -16.18 -0.12
CA ARG A 76 -9.56 -15.59 -0.53
C ARG A 76 -9.72 -14.65 -1.71
N ILE A 77 -10.48 -15.05 -2.73
CA ILE A 77 -10.69 -14.22 -3.92
C ILE A 77 -11.62 -13.05 -3.59
N ALA A 78 -12.57 -13.21 -2.67
CA ALA A 78 -13.38 -12.09 -2.18
C ALA A 78 -12.52 -10.97 -1.57
N LEU A 79 -11.53 -11.31 -0.75
CA LEU A 79 -10.60 -10.34 -0.15
C LEU A 79 -9.72 -9.65 -1.21
N ILE A 80 -9.27 -10.39 -2.22
CA ILE A 80 -8.53 -9.83 -3.36
C ILE A 80 -9.41 -8.86 -4.14
N SER A 81 -10.66 -9.25 -4.45
CA SER A 81 -11.63 -8.37 -5.12
C SER A 81 -11.95 -7.14 -4.29
N PHE A 82 -12.06 -7.27 -2.98
CA PHE A 82 -12.28 -6.14 -2.07
C PHE A 82 -11.08 -5.17 -2.10
N ALA A 83 -9.85 -5.68 -2.11
CA ALA A 83 -8.66 -4.84 -2.25
C ALA A 83 -8.67 -4.06 -3.58
N PHE A 84 -8.96 -4.73 -4.70
CA PHE A 84 -9.08 -4.06 -6.00
C PHE A 84 -10.26 -3.10 -6.08
N PHE A 85 -11.33 -3.36 -5.32
CA PHE A 85 -12.46 -2.44 -5.22
C PHE A 85 -12.05 -1.14 -4.54
N ILE A 86 -11.38 -1.22 -3.39
CA ILE A 86 -10.84 -0.03 -2.71
C ILE A 86 -9.84 0.70 -3.61
N PHE A 87 -8.96 -0.03 -4.29
CA PHE A 87 -7.99 0.55 -5.22
C PHE A 87 -8.66 1.31 -6.37
N SER A 88 -9.72 0.74 -6.96
CA SER A 88 -10.48 1.40 -8.02
C SER A 88 -11.25 2.62 -7.50
N LEU A 89 -11.86 2.51 -6.32
CA LEU A 89 -12.54 3.65 -5.68
C LEU A 89 -11.55 4.79 -5.40
N LYS A 90 -10.37 4.47 -4.88
CA LYS A 90 -9.27 5.44 -4.71
C LYS A 90 -8.88 6.11 -6.03
N ALA A 91 -8.76 5.35 -7.12
CA ALA A 91 -8.44 5.92 -8.43
C ALA A 91 -9.53 6.87 -8.92
N VAL A 92 -10.82 6.54 -8.72
CA VAL A 92 -11.95 7.45 -9.01
C VAL A 92 -11.84 8.72 -8.19
N LEU A 93 -11.58 8.61 -6.88
CA LEU A 93 -11.45 9.77 -5.99
C LEU A 93 -10.29 10.68 -6.40
N LYS A 94 -9.14 10.11 -6.83
CA LYS A 94 -8.02 10.90 -7.36
C LYS A 94 -8.39 11.64 -8.66
N VAL A 95 -9.03 10.96 -9.60
CA VAL A 95 -9.50 11.61 -10.83
C VAL A 95 -10.51 12.71 -10.53
N LEU A 96 -11.45 12.49 -9.59
CA LEU A 96 -12.39 13.52 -9.15
C LEU A 96 -11.67 14.71 -8.48
N ASP A 97 -10.64 14.46 -7.68
CA ASP A 97 -9.85 15.51 -7.04
C ASP A 97 -9.21 16.47 -8.07
N LEU A 98 -8.82 15.96 -9.26
CA LEU A 98 -8.33 16.81 -10.36
C LEU A 98 -9.36 17.81 -10.89
N TYR A 99 -10.66 17.46 -10.85
CA TYR A 99 -11.72 18.27 -11.45
C TYR A 99 -12.55 19.07 -10.45
N VAL A 100 -12.69 18.59 -9.21
CA VAL A 100 -13.56 19.21 -8.19
C VAL A 100 -12.80 20.20 -7.33
N SER A 101 -11.63 19.82 -6.81
CA SER A 101 -10.83 20.69 -5.95
C SER A 101 -9.42 20.14 -5.82
N THR A 102 -8.53 20.59 -6.69
CA THR A 102 -7.13 20.13 -6.80
C THR A 102 -6.43 20.09 -5.44
N GLY A 103 -6.21 18.88 -4.91
CA GLY A 103 -5.43 18.63 -3.70
C GLY A 103 -6.15 18.78 -2.36
N ASN A 104 -7.44 19.18 -2.32
CA ASN A 104 -8.16 19.38 -1.06
C ASN A 104 -9.26 18.33 -0.80
N PHE A 105 -9.77 17.65 -1.82
CA PHE A 105 -10.88 16.71 -1.64
C PHE A 105 -10.39 15.33 -1.18
N PHE A 106 -9.31 14.82 -1.78
CA PHE A 106 -8.68 13.56 -1.38
C PHE A 106 -7.29 13.80 -0.76
N SER A 107 -7.28 14.12 0.53
CA SER A 107 -6.05 14.46 1.27
C SER A 107 -5.04 13.30 1.30
N ALA A 108 -3.76 13.63 1.52
CA ALA A 108 -2.69 12.64 1.64
C ALA A 108 -3.00 11.57 2.71
N SER A 109 -3.58 11.97 3.84
CA SER A 109 -3.97 11.02 4.90
C SER A 109 -5.06 10.04 4.44
N ALA A 110 -6.06 10.50 3.67
CA ALA A 110 -7.08 9.62 3.12
C ALA A 110 -6.49 8.64 2.09
N ASN A 111 -5.52 9.11 1.28
CA ASN A 111 -4.77 8.28 0.35
C ASN A 111 -4.01 7.15 1.06
N ASP A 112 -3.36 7.45 2.18
CA ASP A 112 -2.54 6.49 2.93
C ASP A 112 -3.41 5.47 3.68
N VAL A 113 -4.56 5.89 4.22
CA VAL A 113 -5.54 4.99 4.84
C VAL A 113 -6.08 3.99 3.79
N ALA A 114 -6.38 4.45 2.58
CA ALA A 114 -6.79 3.56 1.50
C ALA A 114 -5.69 2.55 1.15
N ASP A 115 -4.43 2.98 1.05
CA ASP A 115 -3.29 2.06 0.79
C ASP A 115 -3.10 1.04 1.91
N PHE A 116 -3.23 1.46 3.16
CA PHE A 116 -3.19 0.56 4.31
C PHE A 116 -4.29 -0.50 4.25
N LEU A 117 -5.54 -0.10 3.94
CA LEU A 117 -6.66 -1.04 3.80
C LEU A 117 -6.45 -2.03 2.66
N ILE A 118 -5.91 -1.57 1.52
CA ILE A 118 -5.56 -2.44 0.38
C ILE A 118 -4.50 -3.46 0.81
N MET A 119 -3.40 -3.01 1.42
CA MET A 119 -2.34 -3.89 1.92
C MET A 119 -2.87 -4.89 2.95
N LEU A 120 -3.68 -4.43 3.90
CA LEU A 120 -4.28 -5.29 4.92
C LEU A 120 -5.17 -6.37 4.29
N SER A 121 -6.02 -5.99 3.33
CA SER A 121 -6.89 -6.94 2.63
C SER A 121 -6.09 -7.99 1.85
N LEU A 122 -5.05 -7.56 1.12
CA LEU A 122 -4.17 -8.48 0.39
C LEU A 122 -3.37 -9.38 1.34
N PHE A 123 -2.86 -8.83 2.43
CA PHE A 123 -2.14 -9.59 3.46
C PHE A 123 -3.04 -10.70 4.03
N VAL A 124 -4.25 -10.35 4.48
CA VAL A 124 -5.22 -11.34 4.96
C VAL A 124 -5.56 -12.36 3.88
N ALA A 125 -5.71 -11.94 2.61
CA ALA A 125 -5.98 -12.85 1.51
C ALA A 125 -4.85 -13.88 1.28
N VAL A 126 -3.59 -13.49 1.45
CA VAL A 126 -2.44 -14.40 1.35
C VAL A 126 -2.48 -15.47 2.44
N PHE A 127 -2.81 -15.08 3.67
CA PHE A 127 -2.90 -16.00 4.82
C PHE A 127 -4.25 -16.72 4.93
N TYR A 128 -5.23 -16.40 4.07
CA TYR A 128 -6.50 -17.09 4.01
C TYR A 128 -6.32 -18.48 3.40
N ARG A 129 -5.79 -19.41 4.21
CA ARG A 129 -5.65 -20.82 3.86
C ARG A 129 -7.03 -21.46 3.92
N LYS A 130 -7.42 -22.10 2.81
CA LYS A 130 -8.62 -22.91 2.72
C LYS A 130 -8.45 -24.07 3.72
N SER A 131 -9.08 -23.98 4.89
CA SER A 131 -9.18 -25.10 5.84
C SER A 131 -9.87 -26.26 5.10
N HIS A 132 -9.05 -27.18 4.59
CA HIS A 132 -9.46 -28.37 3.86
C HIS A 132 -9.58 -29.57 4.82
N GLU A 133 -9.67 -29.33 6.14
CA GLU A 133 -9.63 -30.39 7.15
C GLU A 133 -10.94 -31.15 7.35
N LYS A 134 -12.07 -30.73 6.76
CA LYS A 134 -13.35 -31.43 6.97
C LYS A 134 -13.73 -32.47 5.90
N PHE A 135 -12.86 -32.73 4.93
CA PHE A 135 -13.16 -33.74 3.90
C PHE A 135 -12.75 -35.17 4.31
N PHE A 136 -11.75 -35.32 5.19
CA PHE A 136 -11.26 -36.65 5.59
C PHE A 136 -11.93 -37.22 6.86
N GLU A 137 -12.73 -36.45 7.58
CA GLU A 137 -13.47 -36.96 8.76
C GLU A 137 -14.78 -37.67 8.41
N ARG A 138 -15.24 -37.59 7.15
CA ARG A 138 -16.55 -38.15 6.75
C ARG A 138 -16.51 -39.60 6.27
N ASP A 139 -15.33 -40.15 6.00
CA ASP A 139 -15.16 -41.52 5.51
C ASP A 139 -14.75 -42.52 6.62
N SER A 140 -14.81 -42.10 7.90
CA SER A 140 -14.42 -42.91 9.07
C SER A 140 -15.61 -43.39 9.93
N LYS A 141 -16.83 -43.46 9.39
CA LYS A 141 -17.99 -44.04 10.10
C LYS A 141 -18.77 -45.02 9.26
#